data_AF-A0A9W6QN52-F1
#
_entry.id   AF-A0A9W6QN52-F1
#
_cell.length_a   1.000
_cell.length_b   1.000
_cell.length_c   1.000
_cell.angle_alpha   90.00
_cell.angle_beta   90.00
_cell.angle_gamma   90.00
#
_symmetry.space_group_name_H-M   'P 1'
#
loop_
_entity.id
_entity.type
_entity.pdbx_description
1 polymer ?
#
loop_
_entity_poly.entity_id
_entity_poly.type
_entity_poly.pdbx_seq_one_letter_code
_entity_poly.pdbx_strand_id
1 'polypeptide(L)'
;MRLPDPARSRAILIGTTDYQRLPDLPAVRANLRDLAAALTDPDLGGFAPEHCVVLANPTSVREVYRALREQTKAQDTVLVYFAGHGLISSGKGELHLALSDTDPDEVRVSALAFDVVREVLRESPAANRVLVLDCCFSGRALPEAMGTVVGQVEVTGTYTLAATPPNAVALAPKGHTHTAFTGELLHVLTHGVANDSELLGLDDIYRAVHSRMSAHGYPLPGSAGSHNAGLLALARNPVHHPRPLPPVAERHRFPWGTVVVAAALGIATAFAGWFAYESFTPDPFDALHAPTSSSSTPTSAPAKPVAATTTTTPTAPTSVTEKPVIKVYNNSSVPGLGAKAAEDIGDLGYDVAPGGNYSGGTIPMTTVYFRAGDQHERELAEKVATDLGARCKSRFDEVEDDLPGVLVIVTNDYHSPEKLPAGETRPPVTCD
;
A
#
# COMPACT_ATOMS: atom_id res chain seq x y z
N MET A 1 -17.65 13.97 -18.44
CA MET A 1 -17.53 12.83 -17.51
C MET A 1 -18.83 12.04 -17.56
N ARG A 2 -18.80 10.70 -17.58
CA ARG A 2 -19.99 9.85 -17.53
C ARG A 2 -19.71 8.61 -16.68
N LEU A 3 -20.77 7.97 -16.20
CA LEU A 3 -20.69 6.66 -15.57
C LEU A 3 -20.41 5.55 -16.61
N PRO A 4 -19.89 4.39 -16.15
CA PRO A 4 -19.88 3.16 -16.93
C PRO A 4 -21.29 2.80 -17.42
N ASP A 5 -21.38 2.25 -18.62
CA ASP A 5 -22.61 1.66 -19.16
C ASP A 5 -22.85 0.31 -18.44
N PRO A 6 -23.90 0.16 -17.62
CA PRO A 6 -24.11 -1.04 -16.80
C PRO A 6 -24.23 -2.33 -17.62
N ALA A 7 -24.72 -2.25 -18.86
CA ALA A 7 -24.92 -3.42 -19.73
C ALA A 7 -23.62 -3.85 -20.43
N ARG A 8 -22.65 -2.95 -20.55
CA ARG A 8 -21.41 -3.16 -21.32
C ARG A 8 -20.15 -3.10 -20.46
N SER A 9 -20.30 -2.77 -19.18
CA SER A 9 -19.23 -2.69 -18.19
C SER A 9 -19.27 -3.88 -17.25
N ARG A 10 -18.10 -4.31 -16.78
CA ARG A 10 -17.94 -5.44 -15.87
C ARG A 10 -16.95 -5.12 -14.78
N ALA A 11 -17.15 -5.68 -13.61
CA ALA A 11 -16.25 -5.56 -12.48
C ALA A 11 -15.91 -6.95 -11.93
N ILE A 12 -14.67 -7.13 -11.50
CA ILE A 12 -14.23 -8.29 -10.75
C ILE A 12 -13.49 -7.84 -9.49
N LEU A 13 -13.96 -8.31 -8.35
CA LEU A 13 -13.36 -8.05 -7.05
C LEU A 13 -12.76 -9.36 -6.54
N ILE A 14 -11.43 -9.45 -6.57
CA ILE A 14 -10.68 -10.62 -6.14
C ILE A 14 -10.13 -10.32 -4.76
N GLY A 15 -10.29 -11.22 -3.81
CA GLY A 15 -9.64 -11.03 -2.53
C GLY A 15 -9.49 -12.29 -1.72
N THR A 16 -8.38 -12.37 -1.01
CA THR A 16 -8.03 -13.53 -0.17
C THR A 16 -8.01 -13.08 1.29
N THR A 17 -8.86 -13.73 2.09
CA THR A 17 -9.02 -13.51 3.52
C THR A 17 -8.31 -14.57 4.34
N ASP A 18 -8.40 -15.83 3.90
CA ASP A 18 -7.91 -17.00 4.63
C ASP A 18 -6.74 -17.59 3.83
N TYR A 19 -5.56 -17.67 4.45
CA TYR A 19 -4.33 -18.16 3.82
C TYR A 19 -3.82 -19.41 4.53
N GLN A 20 -3.35 -20.39 3.76
CA GLN A 20 -2.79 -21.62 4.35
C GLN A 20 -1.39 -21.40 4.95
N ARG A 21 -0.58 -20.52 4.32
CA ARG A 21 0.84 -20.34 4.64
C ARG A 21 1.27 -18.88 4.81
N LEU A 22 0.32 -17.95 4.77
CA LEU A 22 0.53 -16.52 4.99
C LEU A 22 -0.41 -16.04 6.11
N PRO A 23 -0.19 -14.86 6.70
CA PRO A 23 -1.12 -14.31 7.68
C PRO A 23 -2.49 -13.98 7.08
N ASP A 24 -3.57 -14.32 7.78
CA ASP A 24 -4.94 -14.00 7.36
C ASP A 24 -5.21 -12.48 7.31
N LEU A 25 -6.11 -12.09 6.41
CA LEU A 25 -6.57 -10.71 6.20
C LEU A 25 -8.11 -10.63 6.28
N PRO A 26 -8.71 -10.81 7.47
CA PRO A 26 -10.17 -10.90 7.61
C PRO A 26 -10.93 -9.65 7.13
N ALA A 27 -10.31 -8.48 7.17
CA ALA A 27 -10.88 -7.22 6.68
C ALA A 27 -11.23 -7.25 5.17
N VAL A 28 -10.50 -8.06 4.38
CA VAL A 28 -10.77 -8.22 2.94
C VAL A 28 -12.19 -8.74 2.68
N ARG A 29 -12.78 -9.48 3.63
CA ARG A 29 -14.17 -9.96 3.50
C ARG A 29 -15.15 -8.81 3.42
N ALA A 30 -14.99 -7.81 4.28
CA ALA A 30 -15.85 -6.63 4.29
C ALA A 30 -15.55 -5.73 3.09
N ASN A 31 -14.28 -5.61 2.68
CA ASN A 31 -13.88 -4.88 1.48
C ASN A 31 -14.67 -5.38 0.26
N LEU A 32 -14.62 -6.69 -0.02
CA LEU A 32 -15.28 -7.28 -1.19
C LEU A 32 -16.80 -7.07 -1.15
N ARG A 33 -17.43 -7.32 0.01
CA ARG A 33 -18.87 -7.15 0.19
C ARG A 33 -19.31 -5.70 -0.05
N ASP A 34 -18.65 -4.77 0.62
CA ASP A 34 -19.11 -3.37 0.65
C ASP A 34 -18.73 -2.62 -0.62
N LEU A 35 -17.61 -2.98 -1.27
CA LEU A 35 -17.24 -2.43 -2.57
C LEU A 35 -18.16 -2.97 -3.68
N ALA A 36 -18.53 -4.26 -3.64
CA ALA A 36 -19.54 -4.79 -4.56
C ALA A 36 -20.88 -4.05 -4.40
N ALA A 37 -21.31 -3.82 -3.16
CA ALA A 37 -22.53 -3.09 -2.87
C ALA A 37 -22.46 -1.64 -3.40
N ALA A 38 -21.36 -0.91 -3.13
CA ALA A 38 -21.20 0.47 -3.60
C ALA A 38 -21.15 0.59 -5.14
N LEU A 39 -20.45 -0.34 -5.81
CA LEU A 39 -20.31 -0.33 -7.28
C LEU A 39 -21.59 -0.70 -8.02
N THR A 40 -22.53 -1.38 -7.35
CA THR A 40 -23.78 -1.88 -7.94
C THR A 40 -25.04 -1.21 -7.38
N ASP A 41 -24.91 -0.31 -6.41
CA ASP A 41 -26.02 0.47 -5.88
C ASP A 41 -26.56 1.38 -7.01
N PRO A 42 -27.85 1.30 -7.38
CA PRO A 42 -28.41 2.05 -8.50
C PRO A 42 -28.36 3.58 -8.32
N ASP A 43 -28.26 4.05 -7.08
CA ASP A 43 -28.17 5.47 -6.73
C ASP A 43 -26.71 5.96 -6.67
N LEU A 44 -25.72 5.05 -6.65
CA LEU A 44 -24.30 5.37 -6.52
C LEU A 44 -23.45 4.85 -7.67
N GLY A 45 -23.48 3.55 -7.90
CA GLY A 45 -22.55 2.81 -8.73
C GLY A 45 -22.87 2.84 -10.23
N GLY A 46 -21.87 2.43 -11.01
CA GLY A 46 -21.95 2.37 -12.48
C GLY A 46 -22.14 0.97 -13.06
N PHE A 47 -22.20 -0.07 -12.24
CA PHE A 47 -22.17 -1.47 -12.70
C PHE A 47 -23.48 -2.18 -12.40
N ALA A 48 -23.92 -3.04 -13.32
CA ALA A 48 -25.04 -3.94 -13.06
C ALA A 48 -24.62 -5.04 -12.06
N PRO A 49 -25.48 -5.44 -11.10
CA PRO A 49 -25.17 -6.51 -10.15
C PRO A 49 -24.70 -7.82 -10.80
N GLU A 50 -25.33 -8.22 -11.91
CA GLU A 50 -24.98 -9.42 -12.68
C GLU A 50 -23.61 -9.34 -13.39
N HIS A 51 -23.04 -8.14 -13.50
CA HIS A 51 -21.74 -7.88 -14.11
C HIS A 51 -20.66 -7.53 -13.10
N CYS A 52 -20.96 -7.60 -11.79
CA CYS A 52 -19.99 -7.44 -10.71
C CYS A 52 -19.74 -8.79 -10.03
N VAL A 53 -18.59 -9.40 -10.32
CA VAL A 53 -18.23 -10.72 -9.77
C VAL A 53 -17.28 -10.56 -8.59
N VAL A 54 -17.62 -11.21 -7.47
CA VAL A 54 -16.73 -11.35 -6.32
C VAL A 54 -16.08 -12.73 -6.35
N LEU A 55 -14.75 -12.78 -6.38
CA LEU A 55 -13.94 -13.99 -6.29
C LEU A 55 -13.20 -14.01 -4.96
N ALA A 56 -13.83 -14.59 -3.94
CA ALA A 56 -13.29 -14.65 -2.59
C ALA A 56 -12.49 -15.94 -2.35
N ASN A 57 -11.34 -15.83 -1.70
CA ASN A 57 -10.42 -16.92 -1.38
C ASN A 57 -10.11 -17.86 -2.57
N PRO A 58 -9.74 -17.33 -3.76
CA PRO A 58 -9.31 -18.19 -4.86
C PRO A 58 -8.12 -19.05 -4.42
N THR A 59 -8.09 -20.31 -4.86
CA THR A 59 -7.03 -21.26 -4.46
C THR A 59 -6.04 -21.51 -5.59
N SER A 60 -6.38 -21.17 -6.84
CA SER A 60 -5.52 -21.45 -7.99
C SER A 60 -5.41 -20.30 -8.99
N VAL A 61 -4.23 -20.15 -9.59
CA VAL A 61 -3.96 -19.17 -10.66
C VAL A 61 -4.92 -19.38 -11.84
N ARG A 62 -5.25 -20.63 -12.16
CA ARG A 62 -6.15 -20.98 -13.27
C ARG A 62 -7.57 -20.46 -13.06
N GLU A 63 -8.07 -20.54 -11.83
CA GLU A 63 -9.39 -20.02 -11.46
C GLU A 63 -9.44 -18.51 -11.67
N VAL A 64 -8.47 -17.78 -11.11
CA VAL A 64 -8.40 -16.32 -11.24
C VAL A 64 -8.23 -15.91 -12.70
N TYR A 65 -7.36 -16.58 -13.45
CA TYR A 65 -7.17 -16.32 -14.87
C TYR A 65 -8.48 -16.45 -15.67
N ARG A 66 -9.25 -17.54 -15.44
CA ARG A 66 -10.54 -17.75 -16.12
C ARG A 66 -11.55 -16.65 -15.78
N ALA A 67 -11.64 -16.28 -14.51
CA ALA A 67 -12.54 -15.22 -14.06
C ALA A 67 -12.15 -13.86 -14.66
N LEU A 68 -10.85 -13.51 -14.66
CA LEU A 68 -10.32 -12.31 -15.30
C LEU A 68 -10.66 -12.30 -16.80
N ARG A 69 -10.37 -13.38 -17.54
CA ARG A 69 -10.67 -13.46 -18.98
C ARG A 69 -12.14 -13.28 -19.32
N GLU A 70 -13.05 -13.74 -18.46
CA GLU A 70 -14.48 -13.53 -18.66
C GLU A 70 -14.88 -12.08 -18.42
N GLN A 71 -14.40 -11.45 -17.35
CA GLN A 71 -14.77 -10.08 -16.99
C GLN A 71 -14.12 -9.04 -17.91
N THR A 72 -12.93 -9.33 -18.44
CA THR A 72 -12.29 -8.50 -19.48
C THR A 72 -12.93 -8.62 -20.86
N LYS A 73 -14.07 -9.28 -21.02
CA LYS A 73 -14.89 -9.19 -22.27
C LYS A 73 -15.78 -7.95 -22.31
N ALA A 74 -15.76 -7.12 -21.26
CA ALA A 74 -16.47 -5.84 -21.25
C ALA A 74 -16.12 -5.00 -22.47
N GLN A 75 -17.09 -4.24 -22.98
CA GLN A 75 -16.88 -3.36 -24.14
C GLN A 75 -16.74 -1.91 -23.71
N ASP A 76 -17.35 -1.53 -22.58
CA ASP A 76 -17.26 -0.16 -22.08
C ASP A 76 -16.16 -0.04 -21.02
N THR A 77 -16.42 -0.47 -19.79
CA THR A 77 -15.45 -0.38 -18.69
C THR A 77 -15.22 -1.74 -18.06
N VAL A 78 -13.96 -2.15 -17.89
CA VAL A 78 -13.61 -3.25 -17.00
C VAL A 78 -12.95 -2.71 -15.74
N LEU A 79 -13.43 -3.09 -14.57
CA LEU A 79 -12.81 -2.82 -13.28
C LEU A 79 -12.27 -4.12 -12.68
N VAL A 80 -10.98 -4.15 -12.36
CA VAL A 80 -10.35 -5.24 -11.62
C VAL A 80 -9.90 -4.68 -10.28
N TYR A 81 -10.42 -5.23 -9.19
CA TYR A 81 -9.97 -4.96 -7.83
C TYR A 81 -9.30 -6.21 -7.29
N PHE A 82 -8.14 -6.05 -6.66
CA PHE A 82 -7.47 -7.11 -5.92
C PHE A 82 -7.14 -6.65 -4.50
N ALA A 83 -7.43 -7.49 -3.50
CA ALA A 83 -7.00 -7.29 -2.12
C ALA A 83 -6.39 -8.55 -1.49
N GLY A 84 -5.20 -8.41 -0.90
CA GLY A 84 -4.46 -9.53 -0.34
C GLY A 84 -2.97 -9.25 -0.18
N HIS A 85 -2.16 -10.28 0.01
CA HIS A 85 -0.70 -10.13 0.01
C HIS A 85 -0.15 -9.99 -1.41
N GLY A 86 0.78 -9.06 -1.57
CA GLY A 86 1.70 -8.96 -2.71
C GLY A 86 3.05 -9.57 -2.33
N LEU A 87 3.51 -10.52 -3.13
CA LEU A 87 4.79 -11.20 -2.98
C LEU A 87 5.71 -10.81 -4.11
N ILE A 88 7.02 -10.78 -3.84
CA ILE A 88 8.02 -10.46 -4.83
C ILE A 88 8.92 -11.69 -4.98
N SER A 89 8.97 -12.25 -6.18
CA SER A 89 9.80 -13.42 -6.44
C SER A 89 11.28 -13.06 -6.44
N SER A 90 12.11 -13.90 -5.83
CA SER A 90 13.57 -13.81 -5.91
C SER A 90 14.06 -13.78 -7.37
N GLY A 91 15.03 -12.93 -7.66
CA GLY A 91 15.66 -12.76 -8.98
C GLY A 91 15.28 -11.44 -9.67
N LYS A 92 14.07 -11.38 -10.25
CA LYS A 92 13.64 -10.26 -11.13
C LYS A 92 12.81 -9.16 -10.45
N GLY A 93 12.49 -9.32 -9.16
CA GLY A 93 11.65 -8.34 -8.47
C GLY A 93 10.19 -8.31 -8.96
N GLU A 94 9.71 -9.39 -9.59
CA GLU A 94 8.38 -9.45 -10.20
C GLU A 94 7.28 -9.60 -9.13
N LEU A 95 6.26 -8.74 -9.22
CA LEU A 95 5.08 -8.78 -8.35
C LEU A 95 4.20 -9.99 -8.66
N HIS A 96 3.82 -10.71 -7.60
CA HIS A 96 2.85 -11.78 -7.62
C HIS A 96 1.77 -11.53 -6.57
N LEU A 97 0.52 -11.80 -6.92
CA LEU A 97 -0.65 -11.63 -6.08
C LEU A 97 -0.97 -12.96 -5.39
N ALA A 98 -0.92 -12.98 -4.06
CA ALA A 98 -1.08 -14.20 -3.28
C ALA A 98 -2.55 -14.65 -3.22
N LEU A 99 -2.73 -15.95 -3.44
CA LEU A 99 -3.98 -16.70 -3.36
C LEU A 99 -4.00 -17.52 -2.05
N SER A 100 -5.13 -18.15 -1.74
CA SER A 100 -5.31 -18.85 -0.45
C SER A 100 -4.26 -19.96 -0.23
N ASP A 101 -3.89 -20.65 -1.31
CA ASP A 101 -2.97 -21.79 -1.31
C ASP A 101 -1.54 -21.39 -1.73
N THR A 102 -1.24 -20.08 -1.80
CA THR A 102 0.09 -19.61 -2.17
C THR A 102 1.14 -20.11 -1.17
N ASP A 103 2.20 -20.70 -1.72
CA ASP A 103 3.38 -21.12 -0.98
C ASP A 103 4.45 -20.03 -1.09
N PRO A 104 4.84 -19.36 0.01
CA PRO A 104 5.86 -18.32 -0.02
C PRO A 104 7.25 -18.82 -0.48
N ASP A 105 7.50 -20.13 -0.42
CA ASP A 105 8.74 -20.73 -0.93
C ASP A 105 8.68 -21.02 -2.45
N GLU A 106 7.48 -21.05 -3.04
CA GLU A 106 7.24 -21.36 -4.46
C GLU A 106 6.37 -20.30 -5.16
N VAL A 107 6.62 -19.01 -4.89
CA VAL A 107 5.80 -17.87 -5.36
C VAL A 107 5.52 -17.89 -6.87
N ARG A 108 6.52 -18.21 -7.71
CA ARG A 108 6.40 -18.18 -9.18
C ARG A 108 5.33 -19.12 -9.74
N VAL A 109 4.99 -20.18 -9.02
CA VAL A 109 4.07 -21.23 -9.49
C VAL A 109 2.79 -21.30 -8.67
N SER A 110 2.80 -20.78 -7.43
CA SER A 110 1.66 -20.84 -6.51
C SER A 110 0.93 -19.51 -6.31
N ALA A 111 1.48 -18.40 -6.80
CA ALA A 111 0.86 -17.06 -6.78
C ALA A 111 0.59 -16.55 -8.22
N LEU A 112 -0.36 -15.63 -8.36
CA LEU A 112 -0.70 -15.05 -9.66
C LEU A 112 0.32 -13.97 -10.03
N ALA A 113 1.15 -14.22 -11.04
CA ALA A 113 2.05 -13.19 -11.57
C ALA A 113 1.25 -11.97 -12.04
N PHE A 114 1.65 -10.77 -11.62
CA PHE A 114 0.94 -9.54 -11.94
C PHE A 114 0.92 -9.24 -13.44
N ASP A 115 1.97 -9.64 -14.16
CA ASP A 115 2.04 -9.50 -15.62
C ASP A 115 0.91 -10.24 -16.35
N VAL A 116 0.40 -11.34 -15.79
CA VAL A 116 -0.79 -12.03 -16.33
C VAL A 116 -2.03 -11.12 -16.24
N VAL A 117 -2.22 -10.41 -15.13
CA VAL A 117 -3.33 -9.45 -14.98
C VAL A 117 -3.21 -8.32 -16.01
N ARG A 118 -1.99 -7.79 -16.17
CA ARG A 118 -1.70 -6.72 -17.13
C ARG A 118 -1.95 -7.15 -18.56
N GLU A 119 -1.52 -8.35 -18.94
CA GLU A 119 -1.75 -8.92 -20.27
C GLU A 119 -3.24 -9.08 -20.54
N VAL A 120 -3.99 -9.67 -19.61
CA VAL A 120 -5.43 -9.87 -19.76
C VAL A 120 -6.19 -8.54 -19.86
N LEU A 121 -5.79 -7.52 -19.07
CA LEU A 121 -6.35 -6.17 -19.19
C LEU A 121 -6.00 -5.52 -20.53
N ARG A 122 -4.76 -5.63 -21.00
CA ARG A 122 -4.30 -5.07 -22.28
C ARG A 122 -5.07 -5.66 -23.47
N GLU A 123 -5.37 -6.95 -23.44
CA GLU A 123 -6.15 -7.65 -24.47
C GLU A 123 -7.67 -7.41 -24.41
N SER A 124 -8.17 -6.82 -23.33
CA SER A 124 -9.60 -6.47 -23.19
C SER A 124 -10.05 -5.55 -24.34
N PRO A 125 -11.26 -5.71 -24.91
CA PRO A 125 -11.82 -4.75 -25.86
C PRO A 125 -12.46 -3.54 -25.18
N ALA A 126 -12.47 -3.47 -23.84
CA ALA A 126 -13.07 -2.37 -23.10
C ALA A 126 -12.48 -1.02 -23.50
N ALA A 127 -13.32 0.01 -23.62
CA ALA A 127 -12.84 1.38 -23.83
C ALA A 127 -12.00 1.86 -22.63
N ASN A 128 -12.42 1.49 -21.41
CA ASN A 128 -11.78 1.85 -20.17
C ASN A 128 -11.39 0.62 -19.35
N ARG A 129 -10.21 0.65 -18.74
CA ARG A 129 -9.64 -0.40 -17.90
C ARG A 129 -9.24 0.23 -16.57
N VAL A 130 -9.85 -0.20 -15.49
CA VAL A 130 -9.56 0.29 -14.15
C VAL A 130 -8.99 -0.84 -13.34
N LEU A 131 -7.83 -0.63 -12.74
CA LEU A 131 -7.17 -1.57 -11.86
C LEU A 131 -7.00 -0.93 -10.49
N VAL A 132 -7.48 -1.60 -9.44
CA VAL A 132 -7.34 -1.17 -8.06
C VAL A 132 -6.62 -2.27 -7.28
N LEU A 133 -5.45 -1.95 -6.72
CA LEU A 133 -4.61 -2.88 -5.98
C LEU A 133 -4.55 -2.47 -4.50
N ASP A 134 -5.16 -3.27 -3.64
CA ASP A 134 -5.11 -3.14 -2.19
C ASP A 134 -4.26 -4.27 -1.59
N CYS A 135 -2.96 -4.24 -1.90
CA CYS A 135 -2.03 -5.28 -1.45
C CYS A 135 -0.76 -4.72 -0.82
N CYS A 136 -0.34 -5.31 0.31
CA CYS A 136 0.97 -5.04 0.92
C CYS A 136 2.06 -5.83 0.21
N PHE A 137 3.26 -5.26 0.05
CA PHE A 137 4.44 -6.02 -0.32
C PHE A 137 5.09 -6.57 0.95
N SER A 138 5.04 -7.89 1.16
CA SER A 138 5.58 -8.52 2.38
C SER A 138 7.09 -8.81 2.29
N GLY A 139 7.84 -8.03 1.51
CA GLY A 139 9.28 -8.19 1.33
C GLY A 139 9.96 -6.86 1.03
N ARG A 140 11.27 -6.78 1.27
CA ARG A 140 12.19 -5.64 1.03
C ARG A 140 12.30 -5.24 -0.46
N ALA A 141 11.19 -5.09 -1.14
CA ALA A 141 11.11 -5.05 -2.58
C ALA A 141 10.74 -3.65 -3.06
N LEU A 142 11.80 -2.91 -3.34
CA LEU A 142 12.01 -1.85 -4.32
C LEU A 142 10.79 -1.03 -4.80
N PRO A 143 10.86 0.31 -4.68
CA PRO A 143 10.02 1.27 -5.41
C PRO A 143 9.95 1.02 -6.93
N GLU A 144 10.93 0.31 -7.50
CA GLU A 144 10.99 -0.04 -8.92
C GLU A 144 9.85 -0.96 -9.37
N ALA A 145 9.41 -1.92 -8.56
CA ALA A 145 8.30 -2.81 -8.94
C ALA A 145 6.99 -2.02 -9.04
N MET A 146 6.72 -1.12 -8.10
CA MET A 146 5.57 -0.22 -8.16
C MET A 146 5.72 0.85 -9.23
N GLY A 147 6.91 1.44 -9.43
CA GLY A 147 7.20 2.35 -10.55
C GLY A 147 7.07 1.67 -11.91
N THR A 148 7.27 0.35 -11.97
CA THR A 148 7.01 -0.50 -13.14
C THR A 148 5.53 -0.84 -13.26
N VAL A 149 4.82 -1.13 -12.16
CA VAL A 149 3.36 -1.34 -12.16
C VAL A 149 2.61 -0.06 -12.57
N VAL A 150 3.04 1.10 -12.05
CA VAL A 150 2.48 2.42 -12.30
C VAL A 150 2.94 2.92 -13.68
N GLY A 151 4.25 2.90 -13.96
CA GLY A 151 4.84 3.40 -15.20
C GLY A 151 4.63 2.51 -16.43
N GLN A 152 4.45 1.20 -16.30
CA GLN A 152 4.18 0.31 -17.43
C GLN A 152 2.68 -0.01 -17.62
N VAL A 153 1.80 0.70 -16.92
CA VAL A 153 0.36 0.77 -17.22
C VAL A 153 0.06 2.06 -17.99
N GLU A 154 0.98 2.44 -18.87
CA GLU A 154 0.83 3.52 -19.85
C GLU A 154 0.02 3.07 -21.09
N VAL A 155 -0.92 2.13 -20.91
CA VAL A 155 -1.83 1.69 -21.95
C VAL A 155 -3.02 2.65 -21.97
N THR A 156 -3.29 3.26 -23.13
CA THR A 156 -4.42 4.17 -23.34
C THR A 156 -5.72 3.61 -22.75
N GLY A 157 -6.38 4.40 -21.91
CA GLY A 157 -7.62 4.02 -21.25
C GLY A 157 -7.43 3.17 -19.99
N THR A 158 -6.20 3.03 -19.46
CA THR A 158 -5.95 2.34 -18.19
C THR A 158 -5.74 3.33 -17.05
N TYR A 159 -6.33 3.03 -15.89
CA TYR A 159 -6.13 3.75 -14.63
C TYR A 159 -5.79 2.73 -13.53
N THR A 160 -4.68 2.92 -12.83
CA THR A 160 -4.24 2.10 -11.71
C THR A 160 -4.26 2.93 -10.44
N LEU A 161 -4.90 2.41 -9.40
CA LEU A 161 -4.88 2.94 -8.05
C LEU A 161 -4.30 1.88 -7.12
N ALA A 162 -3.16 2.14 -6.50
CA ALA A 162 -2.45 1.14 -5.69
C ALA A 162 -2.19 1.65 -4.27
N ALA A 163 -2.46 0.80 -3.27
CA ALA A 163 -1.92 0.99 -1.94
C ALA A 163 -0.40 0.81 -1.98
N THR A 164 0.36 1.83 -1.57
CA THR A 164 1.83 1.78 -1.48
C THR A 164 2.20 1.48 -0.03
N PRO A 165 3.13 0.56 0.27
CA PRO A 165 3.79 0.57 1.56
C PRO A 165 5.27 0.95 1.42
N PRO A 166 5.77 1.81 2.32
CA PRO A 166 7.05 1.59 2.94
C PRO A 166 6.80 0.94 4.32
N ASN A 167 7.31 -0.29 4.51
CA ASN A 167 7.64 -0.90 5.81
C ASN A 167 6.66 -0.73 6.99
N ALA A 168 5.35 -0.94 6.82
CA ALA A 168 4.45 -1.06 7.98
C ALA A 168 3.38 -2.13 7.79
N VAL A 169 3.51 -3.21 8.58
CA VAL A 169 2.50 -4.26 8.77
C VAL A 169 1.34 -3.68 9.58
N ALA A 170 0.45 -2.94 8.94
CA ALA A 170 -0.87 -2.61 9.49
C ALA A 170 -1.83 -2.03 8.43
N LEU A 171 -2.01 -2.72 7.29
CA LEU A 171 -3.02 -2.32 6.30
C LEU A 171 -4.45 -2.60 6.77
N ALA A 172 -4.64 -3.44 7.80
CA ALA A 172 -5.91 -3.63 8.49
C ALA A 172 -5.67 -3.32 9.98
N PRO A 173 -5.89 -2.07 10.43
CA PRO A 173 -5.74 -1.74 11.84
C PRO A 173 -6.65 -2.66 12.67
N LYS A 174 -6.12 -3.27 13.74
CA LYS A 174 -6.89 -4.24 14.55
C LYS A 174 -8.21 -3.61 15.00
N GLY A 175 -9.33 -4.27 14.69
CA GLY A 175 -10.68 -3.81 15.03
C GLY A 175 -11.38 -2.93 13.98
N HIS A 176 -10.73 -2.60 12.86
CA HIS A 176 -11.40 -1.93 11.75
C HIS A 176 -12.10 -2.94 10.84
N THR A 177 -13.25 -2.53 10.29
CA THR A 177 -14.05 -3.36 9.40
C THR A 177 -13.35 -3.63 8.07
N HIS A 178 -12.64 -2.63 7.54
CA HIS A 178 -12.00 -2.64 6.22
C HIS A 178 -10.48 -2.49 6.35
N THR A 179 -9.75 -2.79 5.28
CA THR A 179 -8.36 -2.32 5.14
C THR A 179 -8.33 -0.79 5.08
N ALA A 180 -7.21 -0.17 5.43
CA ALA A 180 -7.04 1.28 5.46
C ALA A 180 -7.38 1.91 4.10
N PHE A 181 -6.77 1.41 3.03
CA PHE A 181 -7.02 1.93 1.69
C PHE A 181 -8.48 1.74 1.24
N THR A 182 -9.03 0.53 1.36
CA THR A 182 -10.41 0.28 0.92
C THR A 182 -11.44 0.98 1.80
N GLY A 183 -11.17 1.15 3.09
CA GLY A 183 -12.00 1.94 3.99
C GLY A 183 -12.12 3.40 3.54
N GLU A 184 -11.00 4.04 3.19
CA GLU A 184 -11.03 5.41 2.66
C GLU A 184 -11.66 5.50 1.26
N LEU A 185 -11.43 4.51 0.39
CA LEU A 185 -12.08 4.43 -0.91
C LEU A 185 -13.61 4.33 -0.75
N LEU A 186 -14.09 3.42 0.09
CA LEU A 186 -15.52 3.28 0.39
C LEU A 186 -16.09 4.56 1.00
N HIS A 187 -15.36 5.22 1.89
CA HIS A 187 -15.80 6.50 2.45
C HIS A 187 -16.04 7.52 1.34
N VAL A 188 -15.10 7.69 0.42
CA VAL A 188 -15.22 8.62 -0.71
C VAL A 188 -16.40 8.24 -1.63
N LEU A 189 -16.57 6.96 -1.96
CA LEU A 189 -17.67 6.51 -2.81
C LEU A 189 -19.05 6.72 -2.17
N THR A 190 -19.14 6.61 -0.84
CA THR A 190 -20.42 6.65 -0.10
C THR A 190 -20.79 8.03 0.44
N HIS A 191 -19.81 8.88 0.74
CA HIS A 191 -20.03 10.22 1.30
C HIS A 191 -19.75 11.32 0.28
N GLY A 192 -19.02 11.01 -0.79
CA GLY A 192 -18.67 11.94 -1.85
C GLY A 192 -17.54 12.89 -1.51
N VAL A 193 -17.32 13.82 -2.43
CA VAL A 193 -16.31 14.88 -2.35
C VAL A 193 -17.01 16.20 -2.59
N ALA A 194 -16.73 17.19 -1.74
CA ALA A 194 -17.24 18.55 -1.92
C ALA A 194 -16.52 19.22 -3.10
N ASN A 195 -17.06 19.07 -4.30
CA ASN A 195 -16.64 19.71 -5.55
C ASN A 195 -17.88 20.02 -6.40
N ASP A 196 -17.72 20.66 -7.56
CA ASP A 196 -18.85 21.03 -8.42
C ASP A 196 -19.33 19.89 -9.35
N SER A 197 -18.79 18.67 -9.19
CA SER A 197 -19.10 17.53 -10.07
C SER A 197 -20.16 16.61 -9.47
N GLU A 198 -21.25 16.38 -10.20
CA GLU A 198 -22.28 15.38 -9.87
C GLU A 198 -21.75 13.93 -9.92
N LEU A 199 -20.58 13.70 -10.52
CA LEU A 199 -19.94 12.40 -10.66
C LEU A 199 -18.56 12.38 -10.01
N LEU A 200 -18.19 11.24 -9.43
CA LEU A 200 -16.87 10.98 -8.88
C LEU A 200 -15.96 10.39 -9.96
N GLY A 201 -15.14 11.27 -10.55
CA GLY A 201 -14.05 10.90 -11.45
C GLY A 201 -12.96 10.13 -10.71
N LEU A 202 -12.20 9.30 -11.43
CA LEU A 202 -11.07 8.56 -10.86
C LEU A 202 -10.02 9.49 -10.23
N ASP A 203 -9.74 10.64 -10.82
CA ASP A 203 -8.81 11.63 -10.24
C ASP A 203 -9.36 12.30 -8.97
N ASP A 204 -10.67 12.51 -8.90
CA ASP A 204 -11.32 13.05 -7.70
C ASP A 204 -11.27 12.02 -6.57
N ILE A 205 -11.54 10.75 -6.90
CA ILE A 205 -11.44 9.63 -5.98
C ILE A 205 -10.01 9.51 -5.46
N TYR A 206 -9.01 9.49 -6.35
CA TYR A 206 -7.61 9.39 -5.94
C TYR A 206 -7.19 10.53 -5.02
N ARG A 207 -7.46 11.79 -5.42
CA ARG A 207 -7.09 12.96 -4.60
C ARG A 207 -7.75 12.94 -3.22
N ALA A 208 -9.03 12.56 -3.16
CA ALA A 208 -9.76 12.45 -1.89
C ALA A 208 -9.21 11.31 -1.02
N VAL A 209 -9.00 10.11 -1.59
CA VAL A 209 -8.42 8.98 -0.86
C VAL A 209 -7.01 9.32 -0.38
N HIS A 210 -6.16 9.90 -1.23
CA HIS A 210 -4.81 10.32 -0.86
C HIS A 210 -4.82 11.33 0.29
N SER A 211 -5.67 12.37 0.21
CA SER A 211 -5.81 13.37 1.27
C SER A 211 -6.26 12.74 2.59
N ARG A 212 -7.22 11.81 2.55
CA ARG A 212 -7.74 11.14 3.75
C ARG A 212 -6.75 10.15 4.34
N MET A 213 -6.04 9.38 3.52
CA MET A 213 -4.97 8.51 3.98
C MET A 213 -3.84 9.30 4.65
N SER A 214 -3.44 10.43 4.05
CA SER A 214 -2.48 11.37 4.65
C SER A 214 -2.94 11.88 6.01
N ALA A 215 -4.21 12.31 6.12
CA ALA A 215 -4.78 12.81 7.37
C ALA A 215 -4.80 11.78 8.51
N HIS A 216 -4.94 10.49 8.18
CA HIS A 216 -4.90 9.40 9.16
C HIS A 216 -3.49 8.84 9.41
N GLY A 217 -2.46 9.38 8.73
CA GLY A 217 -1.09 8.89 8.84
C GLY A 217 -0.88 7.51 8.20
N TYR A 218 -1.74 7.12 7.25
CA TYR A 218 -1.57 5.89 6.49
C TYR A 218 -0.55 6.07 5.35
N PRO A 219 0.04 4.96 4.86
CA PRO A 219 0.86 4.99 3.66
C PRO A 219 0.09 5.60 2.47
N LEU A 220 0.75 6.49 1.72
CA LEU A 220 0.08 7.22 0.64
C LEU A 220 -0.14 6.32 -0.59
N PRO A 221 -1.34 6.33 -1.18
CA PRO A 221 -1.61 5.56 -2.38
C PRO A 221 -0.90 6.18 -3.59
N GLY A 222 -0.54 5.35 -4.56
CA GLY A 222 -0.05 5.79 -5.87
C GLY A 222 -1.14 5.70 -6.93
N SER A 223 -1.05 6.53 -7.97
CA SER A 223 -1.90 6.45 -9.16
C SER A 223 -1.08 6.49 -10.44
N ALA A 224 -1.51 5.74 -11.45
CA ALA A 224 -1.00 5.84 -12.82
C ALA A 224 -2.16 5.80 -13.82
N GLY A 225 -2.12 6.62 -14.85
CA GLY A 225 -3.09 6.50 -15.94
C GLY A 225 -2.77 7.37 -17.13
N SER A 226 -3.35 7.01 -18.28
CA SER A 226 -3.28 7.83 -19.49
C SER A 226 -4.10 9.12 -19.35
N HIS A 227 -3.72 10.19 -20.06
CA HIS A 227 -4.28 11.56 -19.98
C HIS A 227 -5.83 11.67 -19.95
N ASN A 228 -6.58 10.70 -20.47
CA ASN A 228 -8.06 10.72 -20.51
C ASN A 228 -8.74 9.76 -19.53
N ALA A 229 -8.01 8.82 -18.92
CA ALA A 229 -8.60 7.81 -18.04
C ALA A 229 -9.04 8.40 -16.69
N GLY A 230 -8.37 9.45 -16.21
CA GLY A 230 -8.72 10.15 -14.96
C GLY A 230 -10.10 10.84 -14.98
N LEU A 231 -10.64 11.10 -16.19
CA LEU A 231 -11.96 11.70 -16.40
C LEU A 231 -13.13 10.70 -16.45
N LEU A 232 -12.85 9.40 -16.30
CA LEU A 232 -13.88 8.37 -16.15
C LEU A 232 -14.46 8.44 -14.74
N ALA A 233 -15.79 8.52 -14.62
CA ALA A 233 -16.43 8.38 -13.33
C ALA A 233 -16.63 6.92 -12.96
N LEU A 234 -16.52 6.58 -11.68
CA LEU A 234 -16.91 5.27 -11.16
C LEU A 234 -18.27 5.28 -10.47
N ALA A 235 -18.65 6.42 -9.89
CA ALA A 235 -19.87 6.57 -9.11
C ALA A 235 -20.44 7.99 -9.25
N ARG A 236 -21.72 8.14 -8.91
CA ARG A 236 -22.33 9.44 -8.65
C ARG A 236 -21.72 10.03 -7.39
N ASN A 237 -21.67 11.34 -7.30
CA ASN A 237 -21.21 12.05 -6.13
C ASN A 237 -22.39 12.25 -5.15
N PRO A 238 -22.41 11.54 -4.01
CA PRO A 238 -23.52 11.61 -3.04
C PRO A 238 -23.80 13.02 -2.50
N VAL A 239 -22.81 13.92 -2.52
CA VAL A 239 -22.97 15.32 -2.08
C VAL A 239 -24.01 16.06 -2.93
N HIS A 240 -24.12 15.73 -4.22
CA HIS A 240 -25.09 16.33 -5.15
C HIS A 240 -26.39 15.53 -5.27
N HIS A 241 -26.36 14.28 -4.82
CA HIS A 241 -27.51 13.38 -4.83
C HIS A 241 -27.73 12.81 -3.42
N PRO A 242 -28.14 13.66 -2.45
CA PRO A 242 -28.38 13.19 -1.10
C PRO A 242 -29.47 12.11 -1.16
N ARG A 243 -29.10 10.90 -0.71
CA ARG A 243 -30.05 9.78 -0.62
C ARG A 243 -31.24 10.24 0.21
N PRO A 244 -32.50 10.03 -0.24
CA PRO A 244 -33.64 10.27 0.61
C PRO A 244 -33.41 9.49 1.90
N LEU A 245 -33.42 10.17 3.05
CA LEU A 245 -33.36 9.48 4.33
C LEU A 245 -34.46 8.41 4.30
N PRO A 246 -34.17 7.15 4.67
CA PRO A 246 -35.24 6.19 4.88
C PRO A 246 -36.27 6.87 5.78
N PRO A 247 -37.58 6.78 5.47
CA PRO A 247 -38.60 7.39 6.30
C PRO A 247 -38.28 6.96 7.72
N VAL A 248 -38.07 7.94 8.61
CA VAL A 248 -37.88 7.66 10.04
C VAL A 248 -39.01 6.72 10.37
N ALA A 249 -38.69 5.45 10.65
CA ALA A 249 -39.69 4.52 11.09
C ALA A 249 -40.30 5.20 12.31
N GLU A 250 -41.51 5.73 12.15
CA GLU A 250 -42.29 6.19 13.28
C GLU A 250 -42.20 5.03 14.23
N ARG A 251 -41.51 5.24 15.36
CA ARG A 251 -41.55 4.28 16.44
C ARG A 251 -43.02 4.22 16.76
N HIS A 252 -43.71 3.22 16.22
CA HIS A 252 -45.03 2.85 16.65
C HIS A 252 -44.86 2.78 18.16
N ARG A 253 -45.48 3.74 18.84
CA ARG A 253 -45.61 3.76 20.29
C ARG A 253 -46.33 2.46 20.61
N PHE A 254 -45.57 1.39 20.81
CA PHE A 254 -46.09 0.16 21.33
C PHE A 254 -46.75 0.54 22.65
N PRO A 255 -48.07 0.31 22.81
CA PRO A 255 -48.72 0.63 24.06
C PRO A 255 -48.20 -0.37 25.10
N TRP A 256 -47.29 0.07 25.96
CA TRP A 256 -46.79 -0.74 27.08
C TRP A 256 -47.89 -1.09 28.11
N GLY A 257 -49.12 -0.61 27.91
CA GLY A 257 -50.25 -0.82 28.81
C GLY A 257 -50.93 -2.19 28.75
N THR A 258 -50.68 -3.04 27.74
CA THR A 258 -51.41 -4.32 27.58
C THR A 258 -50.61 -5.58 27.91
N VAL A 259 -49.28 -5.51 28.08
CA VAL A 259 -48.46 -6.73 28.32
C VAL A 259 -48.25 -7.03 29.82
N VAL A 260 -48.53 -6.10 30.73
CA VAL A 260 -48.33 -6.31 32.18
C VAL A 260 -49.44 -7.18 32.82
N VAL A 261 -50.57 -7.42 32.16
CA VAL A 261 -51.66 -8.25 32.74
C VAL A 261 -51.53 -9.74 32.41
N ALA A 262 -50.76 -10.14 31.39
CA ALA A 262 -50.63 -11.55 31.00
C ALA A 262 -49.49 -12.32 31.71
N ALA A 263 -48.49 -11.63 32.28
CA ALA A 263 -47.37 -12.28 32.98
C ALA A 263 -47.65 -12.56 34.47
N ALA A 264 -48.70 -11.97 35.05
CA ALA A 264 -49.04 -12.13 36.47
C ALA A 264 -49.87 -13.38 36.81
N LEU A 265 -50.35 -14.15 35.81
CA LEU A 265 -51.10 -15.40 36.05
C LEU A 265 -50.26 -16.68 35.86
N GLY A 266 -49.02 -16.58 35.38
CA GLY A 266 -48.17 -17.75 35.08
C GLY A 266 -47.13 -18.12 36.15
N ILE A 267 -46.94 -17.28 37.18
CA ILE A 267 -45.87 -17.46 38.18
C ILE A 267 -46.40 -18.02 39.52
N ALA A 268 -47.71 -18.29 39.61
CA ALA A 268 -48.35 -18.76 40.85
C ALA A 268 -48.45 -20.29 41.02
N THR A 269 -47.93 -21.12 40.10
CA THR A 269 -48.03 -22.60 40.20
C THR A 269 -46.72 -23.37 40.15
N ALA A 270 -45.55 -22.70 40.15
CA ALA A 270 -44.24 -23.38 40.09
C ALA A 270 -43.35 -23.16 41.32
N PHE A 271 -43.90 -22.66 42.43
CA PHE A 271 -43.15 -22.42 43.69
C PHE A 271 -43.39 -23.46 44.80
N ALA A 272 -44.15 -24.54 44.54
CA ALA A 272 -44.51 -25.55 45.55
C ALA A 272 -43.76 -26.89 45.45
N GLY A 273 -42.77 -27.04 44.55
CA GLY A 273 -42.26 -28.37 44.18
C GLY A 273 -40.79 -28.70 44.48
N TRP A 274 -39.97 -27.77 44.97
CA TRP A 274 -38.52 -28.02 45.12
C TRP A 274 -37.96 -27.83 46.54
N PHE A 275 -38.81 -27.45 47.50
CA PHE A 275 -38.49 -27.42 48.93
C PHE A 275 -38.78 -28.78 49.57
N ALA A 276 -38.05 -29.82 49.15
CA ALA A 276 -37.92 -31.08 49.90
C ALA A 276 -36.87 -31.98 49.23
N TYR A 277 -35.57 -31.75 49.48
CA TYR A 277 -34.60 -32.79 49.82
C TYR A 277 -33.22 -32.17 50.14
N GLU A 278 -33.09 -31.58 51.33
CA GLU A 278 -31.83 -31.61 52.08
C GLU A 278 -31.50 -33.08 52.37
N SER A 279 -30.28 -33.62 52.34
CA SER A 279 -29.10 -33.25 53.11
C SER A 279 -28.05 -34.37 52.94
N PHE A 280 -26.75 -34.03 52.86
CA PHE A 280 -25.60 -34.65 53.55
C PHE A 280 -24.26 -34.28 52.85
N THR A 281 -23.42 -33.53 53.55
CA THR A 281 -21.94 -33.51 53.43
C THR A 281 -21.37 -34.55 54.43
N PRO A 282 -20.06 -34.97 54.48
CA PRO A 282 -18.82 -34.27 54.06
C PRO A 282 -17.67 -35.13 53.42
N ASP A 283 -16.56 -34.46 53.03
CA ASP A 283 -15.20 -34.95 52.64
C ASP A 283 -14.48 -35.81 53.72
N PRO A 284 -13.19 -36.28 53.63
CA PRO A 284 -12.21 -36.53 52.53
C PRO A 284 -11.48 -37.92 52.63
N PHE A 285 -10.58 -38.28 51.69
CA PHE A 285 -9.30 -39.06 51.84
C PHE A 285 -8.79 -39.44 50.42
N ASP A 286 -7.71 -38.87 49.89
CA ASP A 286 -6.29 -39.20 50.05
C ASP A 286 -5.76 -40.33 49.13
N ALA A 287 -4.77 -39.92 48.32
CA ALA A 287 -3.48 -40.57 48.12
C ALA A 287 -3.22 -41.50 46.89
N LEU A 288 -2.07 -41.16 46.28
CA LEU A 288 -1.01 -42.05 45.78
C LEU A 288 -1.15 -42.68 44.37
N HIS A 289 -0.39 -42.16 43.40
CA HIS A 289 0.96 -42.65 43.07
C HIS A 289 1.50 -42.08 41.74
N ALA A 290 2.61 -41.32 41.84
CA ALA A 290 3.71 -41.39 40.87
C ALA A 290 4.61 -42.59 41.24
N PRO A 291 5.43 -43.10 40.30
CA PRO A 291 6.88 -42.84 40.41
C PRO A 291 7.56 -42.58 39.04
N THR A 292 8.52 -41.66 38.88
CA THR A 292 9.95 -41.64 39.30
C THR A 292 10.91 -42.37 38.34
N SER A 293 11.64 -41.55 37.58
CA SER A 293 13.09 -41.53 37.29
C SER A 293 13.94 -42.80 37.17
N SER A 294 14.75 -42.83 36.09
CA SER A 294 16.10 -43.41 36.01
C SER A 294 16.86 -42.67 34.89
N SER A 295 17.73 -41.70 35.17
CA SER A 295 19.17 -41.79 35.50
C SER A 295 20.05 -42.45 34.43
N SER A 296 20.88 -41.65 33.73
CA SER A 296 22.27 -41.98 33.44
C SER A 296 23.04 -40.75 32.93
N THR A 297 23.90 -40.19 33.79
CA THR A 297 25.16 -39.55 33.40
C THR A 297 26.23 -40.64 33.23
N PRO A 298 27.32 -40.36 32.50
CA PRO A 298 28.56 -40.16 33.23
C PRO A 298 29.39 -38.96 32.75
N THR A 299 30.13 -38.45 33.74
CA THR A 299 31.17 -37.42 33.71
C THR A 299 32.43 -37.86 32.96
N SER A 300 33.04 -36.94 32.19
CA SER A 300 34.50 -36.74 32.16
C SER A 300 34.87 -35.34 31.65
N ALA A 301 35.63 -34.60 32.45
CA ALA A 301 36.27 -33.32 32.11
C ALA A 301 37.63 -33.55 31.39
N PRO A 302 38.48 -32.52 31.17
CA PRO A 302 38.50 -31.59 30.03
C PRO A 302 39.75 -31.77 29.14
N ALA A 303 39.68 -31.35 27.87
CA ALA A 303 40.87 -31.20 27.01
C ALA A 303 40.75 -30.02 26.04
N LYS A 304 41.61 -29.01 26.22
CA LYS A 304 42.23 -28.21 25.13
C LYS A 304 43.43 -29.02 24.59
N PRO A 305 44.03 -28.73 23.42
CA PRO A 305 43.70 -27.72 22.38
C PRO A 305 43.64 -28.35 20.96
N VAL A 306 43.32 -27.57 19.92
CA VAL A 306 44.07 -27.44 18.66
C VAL A 306 43.36 -26.40 17.79
N ALA A 307 44.15 -25.42 17.34
CA ALA A 307 43.76 -24.34 16.47
C ALA A 307 43.44 -24.85 15.07
N ALA A 308 42.29 -24.46 14.52
CA ALA A 308 42.04 -24.49 13.09
C ALA A 308 42.32 -23.09 12.55
N THR A 309 43.47 -22.96 11.90
CA THR A 309 43.88 -21.80 11.11
C THR A 309 42.98 -21.70 9.88
N THR A 310 41.96 -20.84 9.91
CA THR A 310 41.39 -20.27 8.68
C THR A 310 42.24 -19.07 8.31
N THR A 311 43.02 -19.24 7.24
CA THR A 311 43.78 -18.19 6.56
C THR A 311 42.83 -17.11 6.05
N THR A 312 42.63 -16.05 6.83
CA THR A 312 42.14 -14.76 6.32
C THR A 312 43.36 -14.01 5.79
N THR A 313 43.49 -13.94 4.47
CA THR A 313 44.38 -13.00 3.80
C THR A 313 43.98 -11.57 4.21
N PRO A 314 44.86 -10.76 4.80
CA PRO A 314 44.59 -9.35 5.02
C PRO A 314 44.75 -8.63 3.68
N THR A 315 43.64 -8.37 2.99
CA THR A 315 43.62 -7.34 1.96
C THR A 315 43.62 -6.00 2.67
N ALA A 316 44.73 -5.28 2.56
CA ALA A 316 44.86 -3.91 3.02
C ALA A 316 43.73 -3.03 2.45
N PRO A 317 43.20 -2.05 3.19
CA PRO A 317 42.33 -1.04 2.62
C PRO A 317 43.19 -0.17 1.69
N THR A 318 43.06 -0.40 0.39
CA THR A 318 43.55 0.53 -0.63
C THR A 318 42.61 1.74 -0.60
N SER A 319 43.00 2.78 0.13
CA SER A 319 42.37 4.10 0.04
C SER A 319 42.57 4.65 -1.37
N VAL A 320 41.60 4.43 -2.26
CA VAL A 320 41.51 5.16 -3.52
C VAL A 320 40.78 6.46 -3.20
N THR A 321 41.52 7.56 -3.19
CA THR A 321 40.97 8.91 -3.09
C THR A 321 40.27 9.24 -4.41
N GLU A 322 39.08 8.66 -4.61
CA GLU A 322 38.21 8.97 -5.75
C GLU A 322 37.54 10.32 -5.47
N LYS A 323 37.75 11.30 -6.36
CA LYS A 323 37.22 12.65 -6.23
C LYS A 323 35.69 12.56 -6.10
N PRO A 324 35.04 13.14 -5.07
CA PRO A 324 33.61 12.97 -4.85
C PRO A 324 32.82 13.56 -6.01
N VAL A 325 32.07 12.71 -6.71
CA VAL A 325 31.28 13.08 -7.90
C VAL A 325 29.92 13.61 -7.48
N ILE A 326 29.39 14.62 -8.17
CA ILE A 326 28.04 15.14 -7.92
C ILE A 326 27.03 14.37 -8.78
N LYS A 327 25.94 13.90 -8.19
CA LYS A 327 24.80 13.32 -8.93
C LYS A 327 23.58 14.19 -8.78
N VAL A 328 22.88 14.47 -9.88
CA VAL A 328 21.73 15.38 -9.90
C VAL A 328 20.46 14.63 -10.27
N TYR A 329 19.44 14.70 -9.41
CA TYR A 329 18.16 14.04 -9.65
C TYR A 329 16.99 15.01 -9.67
N ASN A 330 16.03 14.74 -10.56
CA ASN A 330 14.80 15.50 -10.67
C ASN A 330 13.69 14.90 -9.81
N ASN A 331 13.16 15.65 -8.84
CA ASN A 331 11.98 15.31 -8.05
C ASN A 331 10.81 16.27 -8.33
N SER A 332 10.67 16.66 -9.59
CA SER A 332 9.61 17.55 -10.07
C SER A 332 8.86 16.95 -11.25
N SER A 333 7.71 17.52 -11.59
CA SER A 333 6.99 17.18 -12.83
C SER A 333 7.50 17.95 -14.05
N VAL A 334 8.53 18.77 -13.92
CA VAL A 334 9.10 19.57 -15.02
C VAL A 334 10.06 18.69 -15.83
N PRO A 335 9.76 18.39 -17.11
CA PRO A 335 10.63 17.59 -17.95
C PRO A 335 11.98 18.28 -18.16
N GLY A 336 13.07 17.52 -18.01
CA GLY A 336 14.43 18.03 -18.24
C GLY A 336 15.03 18.88 -17.13
N LEU A 337 14.31 19.13 -16.02
CA LEU A 337 14.82 19.98 -14.92
C LEU A 337 16.14 19.46 -14.32
N GLY A 338 16.25 18.14 -14.11
CA GLY A 338 17.49 17.53 -13.60
C GLY A 338 18.66 17.65 -14.57
N ALA A 339 18.41 17.52 -15.88
CA ALA A 339 19.45 17.69 -16.90
C ALA A 339 19.94 19.15 -16.97
N LYS A 340 19.01 20.10 -16.88
CA LYS A 340 19.32 21.52 -16.79
C LYS A 340 20.14 21.85 -15.54
N ALA A 341 19.74 21.33 -14.39
CA ALA A 341 20.50 21.53 -13.16
C ALA A 341 21.90 20.92 -13.21
N ALA A 342 22.05 19.75 -13.86
CA ALA A 342 23.35 19.14 -14.08
C ALA A 342 24.27 19.99 -14.97
N GLU A 343 23.72 20.62 -16.01
CA GLU A 343 24.44 21.58 -16.86
C GLU A 343 24.86 22.83 -16.06
N ASP A 344 23.93 23.43 -15.32
CA ASP A 344 24.20 24.60 -14.47
C ASP A 344 25.31 24.32 -13.42
N ILE A 345 25.31 23.12 -12.82
CA ILE A 345 26.34 22.69 -11.85
C ILE A 345 27.69 22.43 -12.55
N GLY A 346 27.68 21.89 -13.76
CA GLY A 346 28.87 21.73 -14.58
C GLY A 346 29.51 23.07 -14.95
N ASP A 347 28.70 24.08 -15.29
CA ASP A 347 29.14 25.45 -15.60
C ASP A 347 29.78 26.17 -14.40
N LEU A 348 29.45 25.74 -13.17
CA LEU A 348 30.09 26.18 -11.93
C LEU A 348 31.45 25.49 -11.67
N GLY A 349 31.87 24.57 -12.53
CA GLY A 349 33.18 23.89 -12.47
C GLY A 349 33.20 22.61 -11.63
N TYR A 350 32.04 22.01 -11.37
CA TYR A 350 31.93 20.74 -10.65
C TYR A 350 31.86 19.54 -11.59
N ASP A 351 32.38 18.40 -11.14
CA ASP A 351 32.28 17.13 -11.86
C ASP A 351 30.91 16.48 -11.60
N VAL A 352 30.05 16.49 -12.61
CA VAL A 352 28.68 15.96 -12.53
C VAL A 352 28.58 14.63 -13.27
N ALA A 353 28.12 13.59 -12.57
CA ALA A 353 27.73 12.33 -13.18
C ALA A 353 26.29 12.40 -13.72
N PRO A 354 25.96 11.59 -14.75
CA PRO A 354 24.59 11.43 -15.21
C PRO A 354 23.68 11.03 -14.05
N GLY A 355 22.59 11.77 -13.87
CA GLY A 355 21.53 11.43 -12.94
C GLY A 355 20.20 11.16 -13.66
N GLY A 356 19.11 11.09 -12.89
CA GLY A 356 17.80 10.70 -13.40
C GLY A 356 16.66 11.34 -12.63
N ASN A 357 15.49 10.69 -12.59
CA ASN A 357 14.40 11.12 -11.73
C ASN A 357 14.57 10.53 -10.33
N TYR A 358 14.43 11.34 -9.30
CA TYR A 358 14.46 10.90 -7.91
C TYR A 358 13.12 10.24 -7.56
N SER A 359 13.17 8.98 -7.13
CA SER A 359 12.00 8.15 -6.81
C SER A 359 11.86 7.81 -5.33
N GLY A 360 12.80 8.25 -4.47
CA GLY A 360 12.83 8.01 -3.02
C GLY A 360 11.92 8.95 -2.21
N GLY A 361 10.76 9.33 -2.75
CA GLY A 361 9.80 10.23 -2.09
C GLY A 361 9.80 11.68 -2.61
N THR A 362 8.96 12.52 -2.00
CA THR A 362 8.85 13.95 -2.36
C THR A 362 9.74 14.79 -1.46
N ILE A 363 10.74 15.43 -2.05
CA ILE A 363 11.54 16.45 -1.39
C ILE A 363 10.80 17.78 -1.52
N PRO A 364 10.54 18.51 -0.42
CA PRO A 364 9.72 19.73 -0.47
C PRO A 364 10.44 20.92 -1.11
N MET A 365 11.79 20.91 -1.14
CA MET A 365 12.63 21.98 -1.67
C MET A 365 13.94 21.42 -2.23
N THR A 366 14.52 22.10 -3.22
CA THR A 366 15.82 21.71 -3.78
C THR A 366 16.87 21.63 -2.67
N THR A 367 17.49 20.45 -2.53
CA THR A 367 18.38 20.14 -1.40
C THR A 367 19.59 19.34 -1.87
N VAL A 368 20.75 19.67 -1.32
CA VAL A 368 22.03 18.98 -1.49
C VAL A 368 22.25 18.05 -0.30
N TYR A 369 22.60 16.80 -0.56
CA TYR A 369 22.79 15.75 0.44
C TYR A 369 24.20 15.16 0.43
N PHE A 370 24.74 14.90 1.62
CA PHE A 370 26.06 14.29 1.85
C PHE A 370 25.95 13.12 2.84
N ARG A 371 26.89 12.15 2.81
CA ARG A 371 26.87 11.04 3.77
C ARG A 371 27.27 11.49 5.17
N ALA A 372 26.49 11.08 6.17
CA ALA A 372 26.80 11.40 7.57
C ALA A 372 28.12 10.72 7.98
N GLY A 373 29.10 11.53 8.42
CA GLY A 373 30.42 11.04 8.82
C GLY A 373 31.51 11.16 7.75
N ASP A 374 31.18 11.57 6.52
CA ASP A 374 32.18 11.93 5.50
C ASP A 374 32.37 13.45 5.43
N GLN A 375 33.48 13.94 6.02
CA GLN A 375 33.76 15.36 6.08
C GLN A 375 34.08 15.98 4.70
N HIS A 376 34.66 15.22 3.78
CA HIS A 376 34.99 15.74 2.44
C HIS A 376 33.72 15.92 1.59
N GLU A 377 32.75 15.00 1.71
CA GLU A 377 31.43 15.17 1.08
C GLU A 377 30.64 16.31 1.71
N ARG A 378 30.71 16.47 3.03
CA ARG A 378 30.07 17.59 3.72
C ARG A 378 30.61 18.93 3.20
N GLU A 379 31.93 19.10 3.17
CA GLU A 379 32.56 20.34 2.69
C GLU A 379 32.22 20.63 1.22
N LEU A 380 32.17 19.59 0.38
CA LEU A 380 31.72 19.74 -1.01
C LEU A 380 30.23 20.12 -1.09
N ALA A 381 29.37 19.50 -0.28
CA ALA A 381 27.93 19.78 -0.27
C ALA A 381 27.60 21.20 0.22
N GLU A 382 28.29 21.70 1.24
CA GLU A 382 28.18 23.10 1.72
C GLU A 382 28.53 24.08 0.60
N LYS A 383 29.60 23.80 -0.15
CA LYS A 383 30.04 24.64 -1.28
C LYS A 383 29.02 24.64 -2.42
N VAL A 384 28.56 23.45 -2.83
CA VAL A 384 27.57 23.29 -3.91
C VAL A 384 26.22 23.92 -3.52
N ALA A 385 25.78 23.73 -2.28
CA ALA A 385 24.55 24.34 -1.78
C ALA A 385 24.64 25.87 -1.76
N THR A 386 25.80 26.42 -1.38
CA THR A 386 26.09 27.87 -1.42
C THR A 386 25.98 28.40 -2.85
N ASP A 387 26.65 27.75 -3.81
CA ASP A 387 26.67 28.21 -5.21
C ASP A 387 25.31 28.06 -5.91
N LEU A 388 24.49 27.09 -5.47
CA LEU A 388 23.12 26.90 -5.98
C LEU A 388 22.07 27.73 -5.24
N GLY A 389 22.35 28.20 -4.02
CA GLY A 389 21.33 28.79 -3.15
C GLY A 389 20.31 27.75 -2.65
N ALA A 390 20.75 26.50 -2.52
CA ALA A 390 19.94 25.36 -2.10
C ALA A 390 20.14 25.06 -0.61
N ARG A 391 19.25 24.23 -0.05
CA ARG A 391 19.47 23.69 1.31
C ARG A 391 20.57 22.63 1.29
N CYS A 392 21.24 22.44 2.42
CA CYS A 392 22.15 21.31 2.60
C CYS A 392 21.75 20.48 3.82
N LYS A 393 21.73 19.14 3.66
CA LYS A 393 21.36 18.19 4.72
C LYS A 393 22.20 16.93 4.66
N SER A 394 22.39 16.27 5.80
CA SER A 394 22.84 14.87 5.79
C SER A 394 21.84 13.98 5.04
N ARG A 395 22.35 12.95 4.36
CA ARG A 395 21.50 11.91 3.74
C ARG A 395 20.68 11.21 4.82
N PHE A 396 19.46 10.84 4.45
CA PHE A 396 18.54 10.05 5.27
C PHE A 396 18.51 8.61 4.73
N ASP A 397 18.13 7.64 5.56
CA ASP A 397 18.22 6.19 5.26
C ASP A 397 17.56 5.73 3.93
N GLU A 398 16.67 6.55 3.35
CA GLU A 398 15.96 6.29 2.09
C GLU A 398 16.73 6.78 0.83
N VAL A 399 17.80 7.56 1.00
CA VAL A 399 18.76 7.94 -0.05
C VAL A 399 19.97 7.03 0.11
N GLU A 400 20.09 6.00 -0.74
CA GLU A 400 21.16 4.99 -0.73
C GLU A 400 22.51 5.50 -0.19
N ASP A 401 22.89 4.99 0.99
CA ASP A 401 24.18 5.28 1.66
C ASP A 401 25.38 4.68 0.90
N ASP A 402 25.12 3.85 -0.11
CA ASP A 402 26.10 3.05 -0.84
C ASP A 402 26.71 3.76 -2.08
N LEU A 403 26.22 4.96 -2.44
CA LEU A 403 26.76 5.74 -3.56
C LEU A 403 27.73 6.83 -3.06
N PRO A 404 29.05 6.76 -3.37
CA PRO A 404 29.98 7.82 -3.02
C PRO A 404 29.65 9.11 -3.79
N GLY A 405 29.84 10.25 -3.13
CA GLY A 405 29.68 11.58 -3.73
C GLY A 405 28.60 12.45 -3.10
N VAL A 406 28.34 13.61 -3.70
CA VAL A 406 27.30 14.55 -3.23
C VAL A 406 26.05 14.39 -4.10
N LEU A 407 24.89 14.37 -3.48
CA LEU A 407 23.61 14.23 -4.18
C LEU A 407 22.90 15.59 -4.23
N VAL A 408 22.43 16.01 -5.41
CA VAL A 408 21.58 17.18 -5.56
C VAL A 408 20.21 16.71 -6.04
N ILE A 409 19.17 16.94 -5.23
CA ILE A 409 17.79 16.66 -5.65
C ILE A 409 17.11 18.00 -5.93
N VAL A 410 16.77 18.23 -7.20
CA VAL A 410 16.06 19.44 -7.65
C VAL A 410 14.56 19.23 -7.68
N THR A 411 13.81 20.23 -7.20
CA THR A 411 12.33 20.22 -7.18
C THR A 411 11.78 21.39 -7.99
N ASN A 412 10.45 21.60 -8.01
CA ASN A 412 9.83 22.71 -8.77
C ASN A 412 10.34 24.11 -8.38
N ASP A 413 11.00 24.25 -7.23
CA ASP A 413 11.62 25.49 -6.75
C ASP A 413 13.01 25.79 -7.36
N TYR A 414 13.58 24.85 -8.12
CA TYR A 414 14.89 25.03 -8.74
C TYR A 414 14.88 26.11 -9.81
N HIS A 415 15.88 26.97 -9.77
CA HIS A 415 16.17 27.98 -10.77
C HIS A 415 17.68 28.03 -11.00
N SER A 416 18.09 28.33 -12.23
CA SER A 416 19.51 28.44 -12.57
C SER A 416 20.16 29.52 -11.69
N PRO A 417 21.37 29.26 -11.14
CA PRO A 417 22.02 30.20 -10.26
C PRO A 417 22.31 31.53 -10.97
N GLU A 418 21.89 32.64 -10.37
CA GLU A 418 22.18 33.98 -10.87
C GLU A 418 23.70 34.24 -10.87
N LYS A 419 24.21 34.79 -11.98
CA LYS A 419 25.63 35.20 -12.12
C LYS A 419 25.90 36.40 -11.24
N LEU A 420 26.71 36.20 -10.20
CA LEU A 420 27.16 37.28 -9.33
C LEU A 420 28.12 38.24 -10.06
N PRO A 421 28.13 39.54 -9.69
CA PRO A 421 29.16 40.48 -10.13
C PRO A 421 30.56 40.03 -9.68
N ALA A 422 31.59 40.40 -10.44
CA ALA A 422 32.97 40.04 -10.11
C ALA A 422 33.37 40.57 -8.72
N GLY A 423 33.66 39.65 -7.79
CA GLY A 423 34.12 39.96 -6.42
C GLY A 423 33.07 39.74 -5.32
N GLU A 424 31.83 39.41 -5.66
CA GLU A 424 30.80 39.03 -4.68
C GLU A 424 30.71 37.51 -4.51
N THR A 425 30.42 37.06 -3.28
CA THR A 425 30.23 35.64 -2.95
C THR A 425 28.88 35.45 -2.27
N ARG A 426 28.21 34.31 -2.50
CA ARG A 426 26.96 33.97 -1.81
C ARG A 426 27.22 33.72 -0.33
N PRO A 427 26.25 34.03 0.56
CA PRO A 427 26.37 33.70 1.96
C PRO A 427 26.54 32.18 2.13
N PRO A 428 27.48 31.72 2.98
CA PRO A 428 27.78 30.31 3.11
C PRO A 428 26.58 29.54 3.69
N VAL A 429 26.24 28.43 3.04
CA VAL A 429 25.24 27.46 3.54
C VAL A 429 25.97 26.44 4.41
N THR A 430 25.47 26.24 5.62
CA THR A 430 25.92 25.15 6.51
C THR A 430 24.94 24.00 6.43
N CYS A 431 25.43 22.76 6.40
CA CYS A 431 24.55 21.61 6.34
C CYS A 431 24.01 21.22 7.72
N ASP A 432 22.71 20.89 7.75
CA ASP A 432 22.01 20.36 8.93
C ASP A 432 22.32 18.87 9.18
#